data_AF-A0A2E3SB89-F1
#
_entry.id   AF-A0A2E3SB89-F1
#
_cell.length_a   1.000
_cell.length_b   1.000
_cell.length_c   1.000
_cell.angle_alpha   90.00
_cell.angle_beta   90.00
_cell.angle_gamma   90.00
#
_symmetry.space_group_name_H-M   'P 1'
#
loop_
_entity.id
_entity.type
_entity.pdbx_description
1 polymer ?
#
loop_
_entity_poly.entity_id
_entity_poly.type
_entity_poly.pdbx_seq_one_letter_code
_entity_poly.pdbx_strand_id
1 'polypeptide(L)'
;MKKSHFFAFLLITSQYLTGQIVYDNSCSSGLTLNFIGNQDAEDVFKERKGTLNYVNLILDERGLVYKGIRYHNIEDFESAYEPPNKILSKFDVLIGLEQSCPMAYLKRLFCAMNEIGPRKFDNVNVYFYRGKV
;
A
#
# COMPACT_ATOMS: atom_id res chain seq x y z
N MET A 1 -11.89 1.31 39.85
CA MET A 1 -12.00 1.02 38.40
C MET A 1 -11.07 1.95 37.64
N LYS A 2 -9.89 1.48 37.21
CA LYS A 2 -8.99 2.25 36.33
C LYS A 2 -9.09 1.65 34.94
N LYS A 3 -9.96 2.22 34.10
CA LYS A 3 -9.99 1.94 32.67
C LYS A 3 -9.84 3.29 31.95
N SER A 4 -9.14 3.22 30.82
CA SER A 4 -9.44 4.05 29.65
C SER A 4 -8.60 5.30 29.39
N HIS A 5 -7.26 5.23 29.47
CA HIS A 5 -6.40 6.27 28.83
C HIS A 5 -5.36 5.72 27.83
N PHE A 6 -5.31 4.40 27.56
CA PHE A 6 -4.30 3.83 26.66
C PHE A 6 -4.70 3.78 25.18
N PHE A 7 -5.95 4.10 24.83
CA PHE A 7 -6.46 3.96 23.45
C PHE A 7 -6.28 5.20 22.57
N ALA A 8 -6.06 6.39 23.14
CA ALA A 8 -5.92 7.62 22.37
C ALA A 8 -4.53 7.78 21.72
N PHE A 9 -3.48 7.19 22.31
CA PHE A 9 -2.11 7.38 21.84
C PHE A 9 -1.82 6.66 20.51
N LEU A 10 -2.45 5.49 20.28
CA LEU A 10 -2.27 4.68 19.06
C LEU A 10 -2.87 5.33 17.80
N LEU A 11 -3.97 6.08 17.95
CA LEU A 11 -4.63 6.77 16.83
C LEU A 11 -3.86 8.01 16.37
N ILE A 12 -3.26 8.76 17.31
CA ILE A 12 -2.51 9.98 17.00
C ILE A 12 -1.19 9.62 16.30
N THR A 13 -0.55 8.51 16.68
CA THR A 13 0.69 8.07 16.04
C THR A 13 0.48 7.61 14.58
N SER A 14 -0.67 7.00 14.24
CA SER A 14 -0.91 6.56 12.86
C SER A 14 -1.16 7.74 11.92
N GLN A 15 -1.84 8.79 12.40
CA GLN A 15 -2.10 10.02 11.63
C GLN A 15 -0.82 10.85 11.40
N TYR A 16 0.09 10.88 12.38
CA TYR A 16 1.37 11.58 12.23
C TYR A 16 2.31 10.88 11.24
N LEU A 17 2.39 9.55 11.30
CA LEU A 17 3.20 8.75 10.36
C LEU A 17 2.68 8.87 8.92
N THR A 18 1.36 8.82 8.74
CA THR A 18 0.74 9.03 7.42
C THR A 18 0.96 10.45 6.91
N GLY A 19 0.88 11.47 7.77
CA GLY A 19 1.19 12.85 7.44
C GLY A 19 2.63 13.05 6.95
N GLN A 20 3.63 12.50 7.65
CA GLN A 20 5.04 12.65 7.26
C GLN A 20 5.40 11.98 5.93
N ILE A 21 4.79 10.84 5.61
CA ILE A 21 5.04 10.12 4.35
C ILE A 21 4.46 10.90 3.16
N VAL A 22 3.32 11.55 3.32
CA VAL A 22 2.69 12.34 2.25
C VAL A 22 3.39 13.71 2.09
N TYR A 23 3.80 14.35 3.19
CA TYR A 23 4.40 15.70 3.15
C TYR A 23 5.84 15.72 2.62
N ASP A 24 6.61 14.64 2.75
CA ASP A 24 8.03 14.56 2.33
C ASP A 24 8.27 13.63 1.13
N ASN A 25 7.21 13.34 0.35
CA ASN A 25 7.31 12.43 -0.78
C ASN A 25 6.72 12.99 -2.08
N SER A 26 7.59 13.64 -2.88
CA SER A 26 7.27 14.09 -4.24
C SER A 26 6.71 12.97 -5.12
N CYS A 27 7.09 11.71 -4.88
CA CYS A 27 6.64 10.55 -5.65
C CYS A 27 5.15 10.20 -5.43
N SER A 28 4.50 10.76 -4.41
CA SER A 28 3.07 10.53 -4.15
C SER A 28 2.14 11.53 -4.85
N SER A 29 2.69 12.64 -5.37
CA SER A 29 1.90 13.78 -5.86
C SER A 29 0.96 13.49 -7.03
N GLY A 30 1.20 12.42 -7.79
CA GLY A 30 0.33 11.95 -8.88
C GLY A 30 -0.62 10.83 -8.49
N LEU A 31 -0.49 10.25 -7.29
CA LEU A 31 -1.24 9.07 -6.86
C LEU A 31 -2.40 9.47 -5.94
N THR A 32 -3.58 8.90 -6.18
CA THR A 32 -4.70 8.99 -5.24
C THR A 32 -4.46 8.02 -4.08
N LEU A 33 -3.74 8.47 -3.04
CA LEU A 33 -3.40 7.65 -1.88
C LEU A 33 -4.49 7.68 -0.80
N ASN A 34 -4.90 6.52 -0.31
CA ASN A 34 -5.78 6.35 0.83
C ASN A 34 -5.14 5.43 1.87
N PHE A 35 -5.22 5.79 3.15
CA PHE A 35 -4.86 4.88 4.25
C PHE A 35 -6.14 4.33 4.87
N ILE A 36 -6.34 3.02 4.77
CA ILE A 36 -7.59 2.34 5.16
C ILE A 36 -7.35 1.45 6.40
N GLY A 37 -8.43 1.15 7.14
CA GLY A 37 -8.37 0.26 8.29
C GLY A 37 -8.20 -1.21 7.90
N ASN A 38 -7.79 -2.06 8.85
CA ASN A 38 -7.60 -3.50 8.60
C ASN A 38 -8.90 -4.23 8.25
N GLN A 39 -10.02 -3.81 8.85
CA GLN A 39 -11.35 -4.33 8.51
C GLN A 39 -11.71 -3.99 7.06
N ASP A 40 -11.51 -2.73 6.67
CA ASP A 40 -11.73 -2.26 5.30
C ASP A 40 -10.81 -2.99 4.31
N ALA A 41 -9.56 -3.28 4.70
CA ALA A 41 -8.63 -4.05 3.87
C ALA A 41 -9.11 -5.51 3.69
N GLU A 42 -9.56 -6.17 4.75
CA GLU A 42 -10.14 -7.51 4.66
C GLU A 42 -11.41 -7.53 3.80
N ASP A 43 -12.24 -6.51 3.90
CA ASP A 43 -13.46 -6.38 3.10
C ASP A 43 -13.10 -6.12 1.63
N VAL A 44 -12.10 -5.29 1.35
CA VAL A 44 -11.50 -5.13 0.01
C VAL A 44 -10.96 -6.47 -0.51
N PHE A 45 -10.29 -7.28 0.33
CA PHE A 45 -9.83 -8.62 -0.07
C PHE A 45 -10.99 -9.60 -0.37
N LYS A 46 -12.05 -9.56 0.44
CA LYS A 46 -13.20 -10.49 0.33
C LYS A 46 -14.11 -10.11 -0.83
N GLU A 47 -14.44 -8.84 -0.99
CA GLU A 47 -15.28 -8.33 -2.08
C GLU A 47 -14.58 -8.44 -3.44
N ARG A 48 -13.27 -8.17 -3.50
CA ARG A 48 -12.55 -8.16 -4.77
C ARG A 48 -12.06 -9.51 -5.25
N LYS A 49 -12.29 -10.61 -4.52
CA LYS A 49 -12.18 -11.96 -5.08
C LYS A 49 -13.06 -12.16 -6.34
N GLY A 50 -14.07 -11.31 -6.55
CA GLY A 50 -14.92 -11.32 -7.75
C GLY A 50 -14.57 -10.33 -8.86
N THR A 51 -13.77 -9.29 -8.62
CA THR A 51 -13.49 -8.22 -9.61
C THR A 51 -12.02 -8.19 -10.02
N LEU A 52 -11.75 -8.42 -11.31
CA LEU A 52 -10.42 -8.59 -11.92
C LEU A 52 -9.54 -7.33 -12.00
N ASN A 53 -9.97 -6.16 -11.53
CA ASN A 53 -9.31 -4.90 -11.84
C ASN A 53 -8.56 -4.28 -10.65
N TYR A 54 -7.72 -5.06 -9.98
CA TYR A 54 -6.84 -4.54 -8.94
C TYR A 54 -5.48 -5.26 -8.91
N VAL A 55 -4.49 -4.59 -8.35
CA VAL A 55 -3.15 -5.13 -8.06
C VAL A 55 -2.98 -5.22 -6.55
N ASN A 56 -2.60 -6.40 -6.07
CA ASN A 56 -2.28 -6.63 -4.66
C ASN A 56 -0.78 -6.67 -4.46
N LEU A 57 -0.28 -5.87 -3.53
CA LEU A 57 1.12 -5.73 -3.15
C LEU A 57 1.25 -5.96 -1.65
N ILE A 58 2.25 -6.74 -1.23
CA ILE A 58 2.60 -6.88 0.17
C ILE A 58 4.03 -6.38 0.36
N LEU A 59 4.21 -5.44 1.27
CA LEU A 59 5.49 -4.84 1.58
C LEU A 59 5.87 -5.20 3.02
N ASP A 60 7.00 -5.87 3.18
CA ASP A 60 7.57 -6.28 4.46
C ASP A 60 9.07 -5.90 4.52
N GLU A 61 9.73 -6.19 5.64
CA GLU A 61 11.17 -5.90 5.81
C GLU A 61 12.07 -6.62 4.77
N ARG A 62 11.57 -7.70 4.15
CA ARG A 62 12.32 -8.52 3.19
C ARG A 62 12.09 -8.06 1.75
N GLY A 63 11.24 -7.06 1.52
CA GLY A 63 10.97 -6.45 0.22
C GLY A 63 9.49 -6.48 -0.17
N LEU A 64 9.24 -6.50 -1.48
CA LEU A 64 7.90 -6.45 -2.07
C LEU A 64 7.48 -7.84 -2.55
N VAL A 65 6.24 -8.23 -2.30
CA VAL A 65 5.60 -9.41 -2.89
C VAL A 65 4.52 -8.94 -3.86
N TYR A 66 4.61 -9.42 -5.09
CA TYR A 66 3.65 -9.15 -6.16
C TYR A 66 3.41 -10.44 -6.95
N LYS A 67 2.14 -10.81 -7.17
CA LYS A 67 1.73 -12.08 -7.81
C LYS A 67 2.41 -13.33 -7.22
N GLY A 68 2.71 -13.32 -5.92
CA GLY A 68 3.40 -14.42 -5.23
C GLY A 68 4.92 -14.48 -5.45
N ILE A 69 5.49 -13.58 -6.26
CA ILE A 69 6.93 -13.42 -6.46
C ILE A 69 7.46 -12.36 -5.49
N ARG A 70 8.62 -12.64 -4.88
CA ARG A 70 9.30 -11.72 -3.98
C ARG A 70 10.41 -10.96 -4.71
N TYR A 71 10.35 -9.64 -4.61
CA TYR A 71 11.33 -8.69 -5.11
C TYR A 71 12.08 -8.10 -3.91
N HIS A 72 13.37 -8.40 -3.80
CA HIS A 72 14.20 -7.85 -2.74
C HIS A 72 14.49 -6.37 -2.95
N ASN A 73 14.53 -5.94 -4.21
CA ASN A 73 14.64 -4.55 -4.58
C ASN A 73 13.29 -4.04 -5.10
N ILE A 74 12.84 -2.88 -4.62
CA ILE A 74 11.48 -2.39 -4.90
C ILE A 74 11.36 -1.85 -6.32
N GLU A 75 12.44 -1.27 -6.85
CA GLU A 75 12.51 -0.70 -8.20
C GLU A 75 12.36 -1.78 -9.29
N ASP A 76 12.67 -3.04 -8.98
CA ASP A 76 12.45 -4.16 -9.90
C ASP A 76 10.95 -4.36 -10.20
N PHE A 77 10.06 -3.82 -9.36
CA PHE A 77 8.62 -3.78 -9.60
C PHE A 77 8.27 -3.06 -10.91
N GLU A 78 8.98 -2.00 -11.27
CA GLU A 78 8.71 -1.20 -12.47
C GLU A 78 8.77 -2.05 -13.73
N SER A 79 9.78 -2.94 -13.78
CA SER A 79 10.04 -3.82 -14.92
C SER A 79 9.16 -5.07 -14.91
N ALA A 80 8.76 -5.53 -13.73
CA ALA A 80 7.93 -6.72 -13.56
C ALA A 80 6.41 -6.42 -13.58
N TYR A 81 6.05 -5.15 -13.51
CA TYR A 81 4.67 -4.72 -13.44
C TYR A 81 3.91 -5.10 -14.73
N GLU A 82 2.71 -5.65 -14.53
CA GLU A 82 1.82 -6.03 -15.61
C GLU A 82 0.40 -5.61 -15.24
N PRO A 83 -0.31 -4.84 -16.10
CA PRO A 83 -1.67 -4.43 -15.80
C PRO A 83 -2.59 -5.66 -15.69
N PRO A 84 -3.53 -5.67 -14.73
CA PRO A 84 -4.43 -6.80 -14.50
C PRO A 84 -5.39 -7.03 -15.68
N ASN A 85 -5.71 -5.98 -16.45
CA ASN A 85 -6.47 -6.07 -17.68
C ASN A 85 -5.88 -5.10 -18.73
N LYS A 86 -5.55 -5.61 -19.92
CA LYS A 86 -4.99 -4.80 -21.02
C LYS A 86 -6.00 -3.83 -21.65
N ILE A 87 -7.30 -4.06 -21.44
CA ILE A 87 -8.40 -3.26 -21.99
C ILE A 87 -8.70 -2.06 -21.09
N LEU A 88 -8.59 -2.24 -19.77
CA LEU A 88 -8.86 -1.16 -18.81
C LEU A 88 -7.63 -0.27 -18.70
N SER A 89 -7.87 1.03 -18.81
CA SER A 89 -6.81 2.04 -18.76
C SER A 89 -6.29 2.30 -17.34
N LYS A 90 -7.09 1.93 -16.33
CA LYS A 90 -6.83 2.17 -14.91
C LYS A 90 -7.37 1.04 -14.03
N PHE A 91 -6.78 0.91 -12.84
CA PHE A 91 -7.14 -0.09 -11.84
C PHE A 91 -6.71 0.37 -10.45
N ASP A 92 -7.25 -0.28 -9.42
CA ASP A 92 -6.87 0.03 -8.04
C ASP A 92 -5.66 -0.78 -7.58
N VAL A 93 -4.88 -0.22 -6.68
CA VAL A 93 -3.77 -0.88 -6.00
C VAL A 93 -4.09 -1.01 -4.53
N LEU A 94 -3.87 -2.20 -3.98
CA LEU A 94 -3.94 -2.47 -2.55
C LEU A 94 -2.55 -2.83 -2.05
N ILE A 95 -2.06 -2.12 -1.04
CA ILE A 95 -0.74 -2.28 -0.46
C ILE A 95 -0.92 -2.69 1.00
N GLY A 96 -0.58 -3.94 1.32
CA GLY A 96 -0.40 -4.38 2.69
C GLY A 96 0.99 -4.02 3.17
N LEU A 97 1.08 -3.11 4.14
CA LEU A 97 2.34 -2.72 4.75
C LEU A 97 2.49 -3.40 6.11
N GLU A 98 3.53 -4.21 6.27
CA GLU A 98 3.84 -4.79 7.58
C GLU A 98 4.19 -3.68 8.57
N GLN A 99 3.66 -3.73 9.80
CA GLN A 99 3.92 -2.69 10.80
C GLN A 99 5.40 -2.48 11.13
N SER A 100 6.24 -3.51 10.97
CA SER A 100 7.70 -3.45 11.15
C SER A 100 8.45 -2.97 9.91
N CYS A 101 7.79 -2.89 8.75
CA CYS A 101 8.43 -2.49 7.51
C CYS A 101 8.89 -1.02 7.60
N PRO A 102 10.16 -0.70 7.28
CA PRO A 102 10.62 0.67 7.24
C PRO A 102 9.82 1.51 6.24
N MET A 103 9.33 2.69 6.66
CA MET A 103 8.55 3.59 5.79
C MET A 103 9.30 4.01 4.51
N ALA A 104 10.63 3.96 4.52
CA ALA A 104 11.46 4.19 3.34
C ALA A 104 11.11 3.23 2.18
N TYR A 105 10.68 2.01 2.47
CA TYR A 105 10.29 1.03 1.45
C TYR A 105 8.97 1.44 0.79
N LEU A 106 8.01 1.93 1.58
CA LEU A 106 6.76 2.46 1.04
C LEU A 106 7.03 3.67 0.13
N LYS A 107 7.95 4.56 0.55
CA LYS A 107 8.38 5.71 -0.27
C LYS A 107 8.96 5.26 -1.62
N ARG A 108 9.88 4.29 -1.61
CA ARG A 108 10.47 3.72 -2.83
C ARG A 108 9.42 3.10 -3.74
N LEU A 109 8.44 2.41 -3.17
CA LEU A 109 7.33 1.82 -3.93
C LEU A 109 6.50 2.89 -4.63
N PHE A 110 6.19 4.00 -3.96
CA PHE A 110 5.48 5.11 -4.60
C PHE A 110 6.29 5.74 -5.74
N CYS A 111 7.62 5.84 -5.61
CA CYS A 111 8.47 6.30 -6.72
C CYS A 111 8.40 5.34 -7.91
N ALA A 112 8.53 4.04 -7.67
CA ALA A 112 8.39 3.03 -8.72
C ALA A 112 7.03 3.08 -9.44
N MET A 113 5.95 3.26 -8.68
CA MET A 113 4.61 3.47 -9.25
C MET A 113 4.55 4.75 -10.08
N ASN A 114 5.17 5.84 -9.62
CA ASN A 114 5.18 7.08 -10.37
C ASN A 114 5.93 6.94 -11.71
N GLU A 115 7.02 6.18 -11.76
CA GLU A 115 7.75 5.87 -13.01
C GLU A 115 6.91 5.02 -13.99
N ILE A 116 6.12 4.05 -13.49
CA ILE A 116 5.14 3.31 -14.32
C ILE A 116 4.10 4.25 -14.96
N GLY A 117 3.80 5.35 -14.29
CA GLY A 117 2.88 6.37 -14.73
C GLY A 117 1.67 6.45 -13.79
N PRO A 118 1.54 7.50 -12.96
CA PRO A 118 0.54 7.57 -11.90
C PRO A 118 -0.90 7.51 -12.42
N ARG A 119 -1.13 7.95 -13.66
CA ARG A 119 -2.43 7.91 -14.33
C ARG A 119 -2.95 6.49 -14.61
N LYS A 120 -2.12 5.46 -14.46
CA LYS A 120 -2.50 4.05 -14.58
C LYS A 120 -3.22 3.52 -13.34
N PHE A 121 -3.12 4.20 -12.21
CA PHE A 121 -3.72 3.80 -10.96
C PHE A 121 -4.92 4.71 -10.65
N ASP A 122 -6.08 4.13 -10.34
CA ASP A 122 -7.26 4.89 -9.91
C ASP A 122 -7.13 5.29 -8.44
N ASN A 123 -7.00 4.28 -7.57
CA ASN A 123 -6.77 4.47 -6.15
C ASN A 123 -5.61 3.58 -5.67
N VAL A 124 -4.83 4.09 -4.73
CA VAL A 124 -3.78 3.34 -4.04
C VAL A 124 -4.14 3.30 -2.57
N ASN A 125 -4.63 2.14 -2.13
CA ASN A 125 -5.08 1.95 -0.75
C ASN A 125 -4.00 1.22 0.04
N VAL A 126 -3.60 1.79 1.18
CA VAL A 126 -2.56 1.25 2.05
C VAL A 126 -3.19 0.86 3.38
N TYR A 127 -2.90 -0.35 3.87
CA TYR A 127 -3.33 -0.82 5.18
C TYR A 127 -2.15 -1.43 5.95
N PHE A 128 -2.21 -1.38 7.28
CA PHE A 128 -1.13 -1.80 8.17
C PHE A 128 -1.43 -3.12 8.87
N TYR A 129 -0.74 -4.19 8.51
CA TYR A 129 -0.95 -5.50 9.14
C TYR A 129 0.17 -5.90 10.11
N ARG A 130 -0.17 -6.74 11.09
CA ARG A 130 0.79 -7.41 11.98
C ARG A 130 1.06 -8.79 11.40
N GLY A 131 2.29 -9.09 10.97
CA GLY A 131 2.66 -10.39 10.39
C GLY A 131 2.35 -11.58 11.33
N LYS A 132 2.14 -12.82 10.87
CA LYS A 132 2.59 -13.51 9.65
C LYS A 132 1.47 -13.70 8.61
N VAL A 133 1.75 -13.39 7.35
CA VAL A 133 0.99 -13.86 6.16
C VAL A 133 1.46 -15.25 5.79
#